data_AF-A0A7K3EN25-F1
#
_entry.id   AF-A0A7K3EN25-F1
#
_cell.length_a   1.000
_cell.length_b   1.000
_cell.length_c   1.000
_cell.angle_alpha   90.00
_cell.angle_beta   90.00
_cell.angle_gamma   90.00
#
_symmetry.space_group_name_H-M   'P 1'
#
loop_
_entity.id
_entity.type
_entity.pdbx_description
1 polymer ?
#
loop_
_entity_poly.entity_id
_entity_poly.type
_entity_poly.pdbx_seq_one_letter_code
_entity_poly.pdbx_strand_id
1 'polypeptide(L)'
;MRYRILGIAQTEDHGTVTTPGGPRLRALLAALALRPGRVVTPDTLIDEVWAEDPPRDAPAALQALVGRLRRTVGKDAVGSAPGGYRLEAGREDVDLYVFERLVRQGTEALEGGDAATAARRLDEAL
;
A
#
# COMPACT_ATOMS: atom_id res chain seq x y z
N MET A 1 -2.60 -12.15 1.36
CA MET A 1 -2.21 -10.78 1.73
C MET A 1 -2.78 -9.73 0.79
N ARG A 2 -3.63 -8.84 1.32
CA ARG A 2 -4.12 -7.61 0.68
C ARG A 2 -3.72 -6.40 1.51
N TYR A 3 -3.53 -5.27 0.87
CA TYR A 3 -3.13 -4.00 1.45
C TYR A 3 -4.24 -2.98 1.20
N ARG A 4 -4.76 -2.38 2.28
CA ARG A 4 -5.86 -1.42 2.19
C ARG A 4 -5.35 -0.06 2.60
N ILE A 5 -5.31 0.88 1.67
CA ILE A 5 -4.77 2.23 1.84
C ILE A 5 -5.78 3.33 1.49
N LEU A 6 -6.95 2.98 0.97
CA LEU A 6 -8.09 3.89 0.81
C LEU A 6 -8.80 4.10 2.16
N GLY A 7 -8.07 4.64 3.13
CA GLY A 7 -8.50 4.79 4.52
C GLY A 7 -7.35 4.60 5.50
N ILE A 8 -7.62 3.96 6.64
CA ILE A 8 -6.56 3.60 7.59
C ILE A 8 -5.73 2.48 6.96
N ALA A 9 -4.44 2.75 6.73
CA ALA A 9 -3.53 1.75 6.17
C ALA A 9 -3.51 0.48 7.03
N GLN A 10 -3.85 -0.65 6.43
CA GLN A 10 -3.97 -1.96 7.07
C GLN A 10 -3.67 -3.09 6.09
N THR A 11 -3.44 -4.29 6.62
CA THR A 11 -3.27 -5.51 5.83
C THR A 11 -4.37 -6.50 6.15
N GLU A 12 -4.74 -7.31 5.18
CA GLU A 12 -5.72 -8.38 5.34
C GLU A 12 -5.16 -9.69 4.81
N ASP A 13 -5.17 -10.73 5.65
CA ASP A 13 -4.77 -12.08 5.26
C ASP A 13 -5.84 -13.10 5.62
N HIS A 14 -6.41 -13.75 4.61
CA HIS A 14 -7.49 -14.73 4.81
C HIS A 14 -8.63 -14.24 5.74
N GLY A 15 -9.02 -12.97 5.61
CA GLY A 15 -10.05 -12.33 6.44
C GLY A 15 -9.57 -11.78 7.79
N THR A 16 -8.30 -12.01 8.16
CA THR A 16 -7.69 -11.41 9.36
C THR A 16 -7.13 -10.04 9.01
N VAL A 17 -7.73 -8.99 9.59
CA VAL A 17 -7.27 -7.61 9.42
C VAL A 17 -6.25 -7.24 10.50
N THR A 18 -5.11 -6.73 10.07
CA THR A 18 -4.05 -6.23 10.93
C THR A 18 -3.78 -4.76 10.62
N THR A 19 -3.94 -3.90 11.62
CA THR A 19 -3.59 -2.48 11.51
C THR A 19 -2.20 -2.22 12.11
N PRO A 20 -1.24 -1.69 11.33
CA PRO A 20 0.05 -1.27 11.88
C PRO A 20 -0.08 -0.24 13.01
N GLY A 21 0.70 -0.48 14.07
CA GLY A 21 0.67 0.34 15.28
C GLY A 21 1.28 1.73 15.05
N GLY A 22 0.45 2.77 15.17
CA GLY A 22 0.88 4.18 15.12
C GLY A 22 0.99 4.77 13.71
N PRO A 23 0.97 6.11 13.60
CA PRO A 23 0.88 6.82 12.33
C PRO A 23 2.09 6.56 11.41
N ARG A 24 3.31 6.47 11.95
CA ARG A 24 4.53 6.27 11.14
C ARG A 24 4.61 4.89 10.49
N LEU A 25 4.14 3.83 11.17
CA LEU A 25 4.07 2.51 10.55
C LEU A 25 3.03 2.47 9.42
N ARG A 26 1.88 3.13 9.63
CA ARG A 26 0.84 3.24 8.62
C ARG A 26 1.30 4.06 7.41
N ALA A 27 2.00 5.16 7.64
CA ALA A 27 2.62 5.96 6.58
C ALA A 27 3.65 5.15 5.79
N LEU A 28 4.52 4.38 6.46
CA LEU A 28 5.48 3.51 5.79
C LEU A 28 4.79 2.43 4.94
N LEU A 29 3.73 1.81 5.46
CA LEU A 29 2.95 0.84 4.69
C LEU A 29 2.33 1.49 3.45
N ALA A 30 1.69 2.65 3.62
CA ALA A 30 1.07 3.38 2.51
C ALA A 30 2.10 3.79 1.46
N ALA A 31 3.23 4.37 1.87
CA ALA A 31 4.34 4.75 1.00
C ALA A 31 4.81 3.58 0.11
N LEU A 32 4.99 2.40 0.69
CA LEU A 32 5.38 1.20 -0.05
C LEU A 32 4.24 0.66 -0.93
N ALA A 33 3.00 0.66 -0.45
CA ALA A 33 1.83 0.17 -1.17
C ALA A 33 1.42 1.08 -2.35
N LEU A 34 1.77 2.37 -2.32
CA LEU A 34 1.68 3.25 -3.48
C LEU A 34 2.61 2.82 -4.61
N ARG A 35 3.63 2.00 -4.35
CA ARG A 35 4.63 1.55 -5.34
C ARG A 35 4.84 0.03 -5.24
N PRO A 36 3.79 -0.79 -5.43
CA PRO A 36 3.85 -2.22 -5.17
C PRO A 36 4.86 -2.89 -6.11
N GLY A 37 5.70 -3.76 -5.56
CA GLY A 37 6.75 -4.46 -6.30
C GLY A 37 7.94 -3.58 -6.72
N ARG A 38 7.93 -2.27 -6.45
CA ARG A 38 9.01 -1.35 -6.83
C ARG A 38 9.88 -0.99 -5.63
N VAL A 39 11.18 -0.83 -5.88
CA VAL A 39 12.13 -0.38 -4.86
C VAL A 39 11.93 1.11 -4.63
N VAL A 40 11.76 1.49 -3.36
CA VAL A 40 11.67 2.86 -2.86
C VAL A 40 12.91 3.15 -2.03
N THR A 41 13.52 4.30 -2.27
CA THR A 41 14.75 4.70 -1.58
C THR A 41 14.49 5.04 -0.10
N PRO A 42 15.50 4.90 0.78
CA PRO A 42 15.40 5.37 2.15
C PRO A 42 15.01 6.83 2.26
N ASP A 43 15.58 7.72 1.44
CA ASP A 43 15.31 9.16 1.49
C ASP A 43 13.84 9.45 1.18
N THR A 44 13.30 8.87 0.11
CA THR A 44 11.87 9.00 -0.22
C THR A 44 10.97 8.48 0.91
N LEU A 45 11.32 7.35 1.54
CA LEU A 45 10.54 6.82 2.65
C LEU A 45 10.66 7.69 3.91
N ILE A 46 11.80 8.32 4.14
CA ILE A 46 11.99 9.26 5.25
C ILE A 46 11.10 10.48 5.05
N ASP A 47 11.15 11.08 3.86
CA ASP A 47 10.35 12.25 3.51
C ASP A 47 8.85 11.96 3.63
N GLU A 48 8.38 10.80 3.17
CA GLU A 48 6.96 10.45 3.22
C GLU A 48 6.47 10.07 4.62
N VAL A 49 7.33 9.49 5.47
CA VAL A 49 6.95 9.03 6.81
C VAL A 49 7.00 10.15 7.85
N TRP A 50 7.95 11.08 7.71
CA TRP A 50 8.18 12.15 8.69
C TRP A 50 7.89 13.55 8.16
N ALA A 51 7.75 13.72 6.85
CA ALA A 51 7.59 15.03 6.21
C ALA A 51 8.66 16.02 6.73
N GLU A 52 8.24 17.06 7.43
CA GLU A 52 9.11 18.15 7.89
C GLU A 52 9.80 17.88 9.25
N ASP A 53 9.47 16.79 9.95
CA ASP A 53 10.00 16.47 11.30
C ASP A 53 10.73 15.11 11.36
N PRO A 54 11.80 14.90 10.57
CA PRO A 54 12.61 13.69 10.65
C PRO A 54 13.43 13.67 11.95
N PRO A 55 13.63 12.49 12.57
CA PRO A 55 14.50 12.37 13.74
C PRO A 55 15.96 12.57 13.31
N ARG A 56 16.81 12.93 14.29
CA ARG A 56 18.24 13.19 14.05
C ARG A 56 18.98 12.07 13.30
N ASP A 57 18.59 10.82 13.55
CA ASP A 57 19.06 9.64 12.83
C ASP A 57 17.89 8.97 12.10
N ALA A 58 17.41 9.63 11.04
CA ALA A 58 16.32 9.14 10.21
C ALA A 58 16.60 7.78 9.55
N PRO A 59 17.82 7.49 9.04
CA PRO A 59 18.14 6.17 8.51
C PRO A 59 17.97 5.06 9.55
N ALA A 60 18.51 5.22 10.77
CA ALA A 60 18.33 4.21 11.82
C ALA A 60 16.86 4.07 12.25
N ALA A 61 16.13 5.19 12.34
CA ALA A 61 14.71 5.18 12.65
C ALA A 61 13.88 4.45 11.58
N LEU A 62 14.22 4.61 10.30
CA LEU A 62 13.58 3.90 9.19
C LEU A 62 13.83 2.40 9.28
N GLN A 63 15.07 1.97 9.51
CA GLN A 63 15.39 0.54 9.71
C GLN A 63 14.56 -0.07 10.84
N ALA A 64 14.42 0.65 11.96
CA ALA A 64 13.60 0.21 13.08
C ALA A 64 12.10 0.14 12.73
N LEU A 65 11.58 1.10 11.94
CA LEU A 65 10.21 1.05 11.44
C LEU A 65 9.98 -0.13 10.49
N VAL A 66 10.89 -0.39 9.55
CA VAL A 66 10.80 -1.54 8.64
C VAL A 66 10.81 -2.85 9.43
N GLY A 67 11.70 -2.98 10.42
CA GLY A 67 11.73 -4.15 11.30
C GLY A 67 10.42 -4.35 12.07
N ARG A 68 9.79 -3.26 12.55
CA ARG A 68 8.46 -3.33 13.18
C ARG A 68 7.37 -3.72 12.17
N LEU A 69 7.38 -3.11 10.99
CA LEU A 69 6.39 -3.39 9.95
C LEU A 69 6.42 -4.87 9.56
N ARG A 70 7.62 -5.44 9.31
CA ARG A 70 7.81 -6.88 9.04
C ARG A 70 7.25 -7.80 10.12
N ARG A 71 7.33 -7.40 11.41
CA ARG A 71 6.72 -8.17 12.50
C ARG A 71 5.20 -8.08 12.51
N THR A 72 4.65 -6.98 12.03
CA THR A 72 3.20 -6.75 12.01
C THR A 72 2.52 -7.38 10.80
N VAL A 73 3.10 -7.23 9.60
CA VAL A 73 2.44 -7.64 8.34
C VAL A 73 3.01 -8.91 7.73
N GLY A 74 4.05 -9.48 8.34
CA GLY A 74 4.76 -10.65 7.83
C GLY A 74 6.17 -10.32 7.39
N LYS A 75 7.13 -11.20 7.72
CA LYS A 75 8.57 -10.99 7.50
C LYS A 75 8.89 -10.73 6.04
N ASP A 76 8.22 -11.45 5.14
CA ASP A 76 8.49 -11.46 3.72
C ASP A 76 7.64 -10.43 2.95
N ALA A 77 6.75 -9.69 3.64
CA ALA A 77 5.94 -8.66 3.00
C ALA A 77 6.77 -7.44 2.54
N VAL A 78 7.89 -7.15 3.22
CA VAL A 78 8.77 -6.03 2.88
C VAL A 78 10.16 -6.56 2.55
N GLY A 79 10.50 -6.56 1.27
CA GLY A 79 11.82 -6.94 0.76
C GLY A 79 12.86 -5.83 0.96
N SER A 80 14.10 -6.23 1.21
CA SER A 80 15.26 -5.35 1.09
C SER A 80 15.92 -5.59 -0.26
N ALA A 81 16.21 -4.51 -0.98
CA ALA A 81 16.86 -4.55 -2.29
C ALA A 81 18.03 -3.56 -2.31
N PRO A 82 18.98 -3.71 -3.26
CA PRO A 82 19.97 -2.67 -3.49
C PRO A 82 19.26 -1.32 -3.71
N GLY A 83 19.61 -0.33 -2.89
CA GLY A 83 19.02 1.02 -2.96
C GLY A 83 17.72 1.24 -2.18
N GLY A 84 17.18 0.26 -1.45
CA GLY A 84 16.04 0.52 -0.55
C GLY A 84 15.14 -0.68 -0.23
N TYR A 85 13.84 -0.41 -0.19
CA TYR A 85 12.82 -1.38 0.22
C TYR A 85 11.70 -1.48 -0.80
N ARG A 86 11.06 -2.64 -0.87
CA ARG A 86 9.86 -2.83 -1.69
C ARG A 86 8.80 -3.60 -0.92
N LEU A 87 7.54 -3.34 -1.23
CA LEU A 87 6.46 -4.24 -0.86
C LEU A 87 6.47 -5.43 -1.81
N GLU A 88 6.51 -6.64 -1.28
CA GLU A 88 6.35 -7.87 -2.06
C GLU A 88 4.86 -8.08 -2.35
N ALA A 89 4.36 -7.30 -3.31
CA ALA A 89 2.95 -7.23 -3.68
C ALA A 89 2.81 -6.81 -5.16
N GLY A 90 1.76 -7.28 -5.81
CA GLY A 90 1.28 -6.77 -7.09
C GLY A 90 0.26 -5.66 -6.91
N ARG A 91 -0.15 -5.05 -8.03
CA ARG A 91 -1.23 -4.06 -8.05
C ARG A 91 -2.56 -4.64 -7.55
N GLU A 92 -2.87 -5.88 -7.91
CA GLU A 92 -4.11 -6.56 -7.50
C GLU A 92 -4.18 -6.87 -5.99
N ASP A 93 -3.06 -6.73 -5.27
CA ASP A 93 -3.02 -6.90 -3.82
C ASP A 93 -3.33 -5.59 -3.07
N VAL A 94 -3.41 -4.44 -3.76
CA VAL A 94 -3.63 -3.12 -3.14
C VAL A 94 -4.98 -2.55 -3.56
N ASP A 95 -5.82 -2.18 -2.59
CA ASP A 95 -7.19 -1.69 -2.83
C ASP A 95 -7.25 -0.49 -3.79
N LEU A 96 -6.31 0.46 -3.71
CA LEU A 96 -6.20 1.60 -4.62
C LEU A 96 -6.18 1.17 -6.09
N TYR A 97 -5.36 0.18 -6.43
CA TYR A 97 -5.20 -0.24 -7.82
C TYR A 97 -6.32 -1.16 -8.29
N VAL A 98 -6.92 -1.92 -7.37
CA VAL A 98 -8.16 -2.67 -7.64
C VAL A 98 -9.30 -1.70 -7.95
N PHE A 99 -9.43 -0.64 -7.15
CA PHE A 99 -10.39 0.45 -7.37
C PHE A 99 -10.20 1.10 -8.75
N GLU A 100 -8.99 1.56 -9.07
CA GLU A 100 -8.68 2.18 -10.37
C GLU A 100 -9.04 1.25 -11.55
N ARG A 101 -8.72 -0.04 -11.44
CA ARG A 101 -9.05 -1.02 -12.48
C ARG A 101 -10.56 -1.20 -12.63
N LEU A 102 -11.30 -1.34 -11.54
CA LEU A 102 -12.75 -1.53 -11.55
C LEU A 102 -13.48 -0.29 -12.09
N VAL A 103 -13.06 0.91 -11.69
CA VAL A 103 -13.58 2.17 -12.23
C VAL A 103 -13.35 2.25 -13.73
N ARG A 104 -12.12 1.99 -14.20
CA ARG A 104 -11.83 1.98 -15.65
C ARG A 104 -12.71 0.99 -16.41
N GLN A 105 -12.85 -0.23 -15.91
CA GLN A 105 -13.70 -1.25 -16.53
C GLN A 105 -15.19 -0.85 -16.55
N GLY A 106 -15.66 -0.20 -15.48
CA GLY A 106 -17.02 0.33 -15.40
C GLY A 106 -17.28 1.45 -16.40
N THR A 107 -16.34 2.39 -16.53
CA THR A 107 -16.43 3.50 -17.49
C THR A 107 -16.38 2.99 -18.94
N GLU A 108 -15.45 2.08 -19.27
CA GLU A 108 -15.35 1.46 -20.61
C GLU A 108 -16.66 0.72 -20.98
N ALA A 109 -17.27 0.00 -20.03
CA ALA A 109 -18.55 -0.67 -20.26
C ALA A 109 -19.70 0.33 -20.50
N LEU A 110 -19.72 1.45 -19.78
CA LEU A 110 -20.73 2.49 -19.95
C LEU A 110 -20.61 3.17 -21.32
N GLU A 111 -19.39 3.49 -21.75
CA GLU A 111 -19.11 4.06 -23.08
C GLU A 111 -19.50 3.08 -24.21
N GLY A 112 -19.34 1.77 -23.98
CA GLY A 112 -19.78 0.70 -24.86
C GLY A 112 -21.28 0.40 -24.84
N GLY A 113 -22.08 1.09 -24.01
CA GLY A 113 -23.52 0.88 -23.89
C GLY A 113 -23.95 -0.28 -22.99
N ASP A 114 -23.03 -0.96 -22.30
CA ASP A 114 -23.33 -2.01 -21.33
C ASP A 114 -23.46 -1.45 -19.91
N ALA A 115 -24.61 -0.81 -19.67
CA ALA A 115 -24.92 -0.21 -18.37
C ALA A 115 -24.96 -1.23 -17.21
N ALA A 116 -25.32 -2.48 -17.49
CA ALA A 116 -25.41 -3.52 -16.46
C ALA A 116 -24.01 -3.94 -15.96
N THR A 117 -23.05 -4.10 -16.87
CA THR A 117 -21.66 -4.33 -16.48
C THR A 117 -21.04 -3.10 -15.82
N ALA A 118 -21.34 -1.90 -16.32
CA ALA A 118 -20.88 -0.66 -15.70
C ALA A 118 -21.28 -0.56 -14.23
N ALA A 119 -22.58 -0.71 -13.93
CA ALA A 119 -23.10 -0.64 -12.56
C ALA A 119 -22.41 -1.65 -11.64
N ARG A 120 -22.34 -2.92 -12.05
CA ARG A 120 -21.71 -3.98 -11.24
C ARG A 120 -20.24 -3.71 -10.94
N ARG A 121 -19.46 -3.19 -11.90
CA ARG A 121 -18.02 -2.91 -11.70
C ARG A 121 -17.80 -1.69 -10.81
N LEU A 122 -18.62 -0.67 -10.95
CA LEU A 122 -18.57 0.52 -10.11
C LEU A 122 -19.02 0.20 -8.67
N ASP A 123 -20.05 -0.62 -8.49
CA ASP A 123 -20.48 -1.09 -7.17
C ASP A 123 -19.41 -1.96 -6.50
N GLU A 124 -18.71 -2.83 -7.24
CA GLU A 124 -17.59 -3.63 -6.73
C GLU A 124 -16.40 -2.77 -6.28
N ALA A 125 -16.28 -1.55 -6.80
CA ALA A 125 -15.19 -0.64 -6.44
C ALA A 125 -15.41 0.08 -5.10
N LEU A 126 -16.66 0.21 -4.63
CA LEU A 126 -17.05 0.94 -3.43
C LEU A 126 -17.02 0.08 -2.17
#